data_AF-A0A7C1V5T3-F1
#
_entry.id   AF-A0A7C1V5T3-F1
#
_cell.length_a   1.000
_cell.length_b   1.000
_cell.length_c   1.000
_cell.angle_alpha   90.00
_cell.angle_beta   90.00
_cell.angle_gamma   90.00
#
_symmetry.space_group_name_H-M   'P 1'
#
loop_
_entity.id
_entity.type
_entity.pdbx_description
1 polymer ?
#
loop_
_entity_poly.entity_id
_entity_poly.type
_entity_poly.pdbx_seq_one_letter_code
_entity_poly.pdbx_strand_id
1 'polypeptide(L)' 'MILTFEKRHILYEMINKIPGLTIHELSRKINLSMRKVNRYVKKLVKDEIVEGKYFPTPMRELINWDEMKYTNTPE' A
#
# COMPACT_ATOMS: atom_id res chain seq x y z
N MET A 1 10.06 -10.44 -15.73
CA MET A 1 9.01 -11.30 -15.15
C MET A 1 7.68 -10.56 -15.18
N ILE A 2 6.86 -10.82 -16.19
CA ILE A 2 5.52 -10.24 -16.36
C ILE A 2 4.59 -10.92 -15.33
N LEU A 3 3.82 -10.17 -14.55
CA LEU A 3 2.77 -10.79 -13.72
C LEU A 3 1.72 -11.37 -14.65
N THR A 4 1.40 -12.65 -14.44
CA THR A 4 0.30 -13.35 -15.10
C THR A 4 -1.02 -12.63 -14.83
N PHE A 5 -1.95 -12.73 -15.77
CA PHE A 5 -3.28 -12.10 -15.71
C PHE A 5 -4.01 -12.41 -14.39
N GLU A 6 -3.91 -13.66 -13.93
CA GLU A 6 -4.49 -14.13 -12.65
C GLU A 6 -4.07 -13.29 -11.45
N LYS A 7 -2.78 -12.97 -11.32
CA LYS A 7 -2.27 -12.21 -10.17
C LYS A 7 -2.75 -10.75 -10.17
N ARG A 8 -3.02 -10.18 -11.35
CA ARG A 8 -3.64 -8.85 -11.47
C ARG A 8 -5.11 -8.90 -11.09
N HIS A 9 -5.83 -9.95 -11.51
CA HIS A 9 -7.23 -10.14 -11.17
C HIS A 9 -7.44 -10.36 -9.66
N ILE A 10 -6.60 -11.18 -9.02
CA ILE A 10 -6.63 -11.37 -7.55
C ILE A 10 -6.38 -10.05 -6.81
N LEU A 11 -5.45 -9.22 -7.30
CA LEU A 11 -5.17 -7.92 -6.69
C LEU A 11 -6.38 -6.98 -6.76
N TYR A 12 -7.02 -6.92 -7.93
CA TYR A 12 -8.24 -6.16 -8.14
C TYR A 12 -9.36 -6.62 -7.21
N GLU A 13 -9.62 -7.93 -7.16
CA GLU A 13 -10.64 -8.54 -6.29
C GLU A 13 -10.38 -8.19 -4.81
N MET A 14 -9.13 -8.23 -4.35
CA MET A 14 -8.78 -7.88 -2.97
C MET A 14 -8.99 -6.40 -2.65
N ILE A 15 -8.62 -5.51 -3.57
CA ILE A 15 -8.81 -4.06 -3.40
C ILE A 15 -10.30 -3.73 -3.36
N ASN A 16 -11.08 -4.36 -4.23
CA ASN A 16 -12.52 -4.11 -4.34
C ASN A 16 -13.32 -4.69 -3.15
N LYS A 17 -12.97 -5.91 -2.70
CA LYS A 17 -13.67 -6.58 -1.59
C LYS A 17 -13.32 -6.03 -0.22
N ILE A 18 -12.12 -5.49 -0.05
CA ILE A 18 -11.62 -5.01 1.25
C ILE A 18 -11.01 -3.62 1.04
N PRO A 19 -11.85 -2.57 0.96
CA PRO A 19 -11.35 -1.21 0.87
C PRO A 19 -10.52 -0.87 2.11
N GLY A 20 -9.41 -0.16 1.90
CA GLY A 20 -8.50 0.26 2.99
C GLY A 20 -7.29 -0.66 3.25
N LEU A 21 -7.17 -1.80 2.56
CA LEU A 21 -5.95 -2.63 2.66
C LEU A 21 -4.69 -1.87 2.25
N THR A 22 -3.68 -1.88 3.10
CA THR A 22 -2.38 -1.28 2.80
C THR A 22 -1.59 -2.11 1.78
N ILE A 23 -0.62 -1.50 1.11
CA ILE A 23 0.31 -2.21 0.21
C ILE A 23 1.05 -3.34 0.94
N HIS A 24 1.34 -3.15 2.22
CA HIS A 24 2.01 -4.16 3.02
C HIS A 24 1.12 -5.39 3.25
N GLU A 25 -0.16 -5.20 3.59
CA GLU A 25 -1.11 -6.31 3.77
C GLU A 25 -1.41 -7.03 2.46
N LEU A 26 -1.57 -6.28 1.36
CA LEU A 26 -1.71 -6.85 0.02
C LEU A 26 -0.49 -7.70 -0.33
N SER A 27 0.71 -7.19 -0.08
CA SER A 27 1.99 -7.88 -0.31
C SER A 27 2.07 -9.21 0.44
N ARG A 28 1.66 -9.24 1.72
CA ARG A 28 1.63 -10.47 2.51
C ARG A 28 0.59 -11.47 2.00
N LYS A 29 -0.61 -11.02 1.65
CA LYS A 29 -1.70 -11.90 1.20
C LYS A 29 -1.41 -12.59 -0.14
N ILE A 30 -0.80 -11.88 -1.08
CA ILE A 30 -0.54 -12.41 -2.43
C ILE A 30 0.90 -12.92 -2.62
N ASN A 31 1.70 -12.91 -1.56
CA ASN A 31 3.11 -13.28 -1.55
C ASN A 31 3.92 -12.61 -2.68
N LEU A 32 3.74 -11.30 -2.84
CA LEU A 32 4.51 -10.47 -3.78
C LEU A 32 5.24 -9.38 -3.03
N SER A 33 6.38 -8.93 -3.54
CA SER A 33 7.09 -7.81 -2.93
C SER A 33 6.25 -6.53 -2.96
N MET A 34 6.35 -5.71 -1.91
CA MET A 34 5.65 -4.42 -1.81
C MET A 34 5.89 -3.53 -3.04
N ARG A 35 7.11 -3.54 -3.60
CA ARG A 35 7.43 -2.81 -4.84
C ARG A 35 6.61 -3.29 -6.03
N LYS A 36 6.43 -4.61 -6.18
CA LYS A 36 5.59 -5.19 -7.24
C LYS A 36 4.14 -4.79 -7.02
N VAL A 37 3.61 -4.99 -5.82
CA VAL A 37 2.23 -4.61 -5.46
C VAL A 37 1.96 -3.14 -5.77
N ASN A 38 2.81 -2.23 -5.32
CA ASN A 38 2.70 -0.80 -5.57
C ASN A 38 2.66 -0.46 -7.06
N ARG A 39 3.49 -1.11 -7.87
CA ARG A 39 3.46 -0.91 -9.33
C ARG A 39 2.12 -1.32 -9.94
N TYR A 40 1.51 -2.42 -9.47
CA TYR A 40 0.21 -2.87 -9.99
C TYR A 40 -0.93 -2.00 -9.50
N VAL A 41 -0.97 -1.64 -8.23
CA VAL A 41 -1.97 -0.71 -7.68
C VAL A 41 -1.93 0.61 -8.44
N LYS A 42 -0.75 1.21 -8.64
CA LYS A 42 -0.60 2.44 -9.44
C LYS A 42 -1.11 2.28 -10.86
N LYS A 43 -0.94 1.11 -11.47
CA LYS A 43 -1.45 0.83 -12.81
C LYS A 43 -2.98 0.76 -12.82
N LEU A 44 -3.58 0.05 -11.86
CA LEU A 44 -5.05 -0.05 -11.75
C LEU A 44 -5.71 1.30 -11.49
N VAL A 45 -5.09 2.15 -10.66
CA VAL A 45 -5.55 3.53 -10.42
C VAL A 45 -5.39 4.39 -11.68
N LYS A 46 -4.25 4.28 -12.38
CA LYS A 46 -4.02 5.01 -13.63
C LYS A 46 -5.02 4.62 -14.72
N ASP A 47 -5.38 3.34 -14.78
CA ASP A 47 -6.32 2.80 -15.75
C ASP A 47 -7.79 3.03 -15.31
N GLU A 48 -8.04 3.79 -14.22
CA GLU A 48 -9.36 4.13 -13.66
C GLU A 48 -10.21 2.89 -13.29
N ILE A 49 -9.55 1.75 -13.09
CA ILE A 49 -10.22 0.47 -12.74
C ILE A 49 -10.61 0.44 -11.26
N VAL A 50 -9.86 1.15 -10.41
CA VAL A 50 -10.12 1.27 -8.96
C VAL A 50 -9.99 2.72 -8.51
N GLU A 51 -10.94 3.20 -7.71
CA GLU A 51 -10.84 4.49 -7.04
C GLU A 51 -9.86 4.37 -5.86
N GLY A 52 -8.78 5.15 -5.91
CA GLY A 52 -7.69 5.01 -4.96
C GLY A 52 -7.27 6.33 -4.34
N LYS A 53 -7.70 6.61 -3.10
CA LYS A 53 -6.87 7.37 -2.15
C LYS A 53 -5.75 6.48 -1.62
N TYR A 54 -4.98 5.87 -2.51
CA TYR A 54 -3.81 5.06 -2.15
C TYR A 54 -2.57 5.94 -2.18
N PHE A 55 -2.55 6.91 -1.27
CA PHE A 55 -1.28 7.53 -0.92
C PHE A 55 -0.58 6.53 0.00
N PRO A 56 0.63 6.04 -0.33
CA PRO A 56 1.52 5.67 0.75
C PRO A 56 1.69 6.98 1.50
N THR A 57 0.92 7.22 2.57
CA THR A 57 1.20 8.35 3.45
C THR A 57 2.66 8.18 3.80
N PRO A 58 3.55 9.06 3.31
CA PRO A 58 4.96 8.92 3.55
C PRO A 58 5.14 8.75 5.06
N MET A 59 6.02 7.85 5.51
CA MET A 59 6.20 7.57 6.95
C MET A 59 6.31 8.88 7.77
N ARG A 60 6.94 9.91 7.18
CA ARG A 60 7.07 11.27 7.71
C ARG A 60 5.75 12.01 8.01
N GLU A 61 4.66 11.67 7.33
CA GLU A 61 3.31 12.26 7.49
C GLU A 61 2.44 11.42 8.44
N LEU A 62 2.87 10.18 8.76
CA LEU A 62 2.24 9.32 9.77
C LEU A 62 2.85 9.52 11.17
N ILE A 63 4.08 10.04 11.23
CA ILE A 63 4.78 10.33 12.48
C ILE A 63 4.55 11.80 12.83
N ASN A 64 3.89 12.07 13.95
CA ASN A 64 3.88 13.41 14.54
C ASN A 64 5.24 13.68 15.18
N TRP A 65 6.16 14.27 14.41
CA TRP A 65 7.52 14.52 14.87
C TRP A 65 7.58 15.48 16.06
N ASP A 66 6.58 16.35 16.23
CA ASP A 66 6.50 17.26 17.38
C ASP A 66 6.19 16.52 18.69
N GLU A 67 5.46 15.41 18.64
CA GLU A 67 5.22 14.54 19.82
C GLU A 67 6.47 13.73 20.19
N MET A 68 7.31 13.37 19.22
CA MET A 68 8.54 12.59 19.47
C MET A 68 9.71 13.43 20.00
N LYS A 69 9.62 14.77 20.04
CA LYS A 69 10.71 15.63 20.54
C LYS A 69 10.91 15.59 22.06
N TYR A 70 10.03 14.94 22.83
CA TYR A 70 10.07 14.94 24.30
C TYR A 70 10.59 13.65 24.94
N THR A 71 11.20 12.73 24.19
CA THR A 71 11.93 11.60 24.79
C THR A 71 13.42 11.93 24.93
N ASN A 72 13.75 13.05 25.59
CA ASN A 72 15.10 13.23 26.13
C ASN A 72 15.07 12.78 27.59
N THR A 73 15.70 11.62 27.77
CA THR A 73 16.38 11.04 28.94
C THR A 73 15.86 11.42 30.34
N PRO A 74 15.42 10.46 31.17
CA PRO A 74 15.18 10.74 32.58
C PRO A 74 16.51 11.05 33.27
N GLU A 75 16.61 12.25 33.85
CA GLU A 75 17.54 12.57 34.95
C GLU A 75 16.81 12.50 36.29
#